data_AF-A0A0C3BVU2-F1
#
_entry.id   AF-A0A0C3BVU2-F1
#
_cell.length_a   1.000
_cell.length_b   1.000
_cell.length_c   1.000
_cell.angle_alpha   90.00
_cell.angle_beta   90.00
_cell.angle_gamma   90.00
#
_symmetry.space_group_name_H-M   'P 1'
#
loop_
_entity.id
_entity.type
_entity.pdbx_description
1 polymer ?
#
loop_
_entity_poly.entity_id
_entity_poly.type
_entity_poly.pdbx_seq_one_letter_code
_entity_poly.pdbx_strand_id
1 'polypeptide(L)'
;MIVHIQNPYENLKTEDIAKKIIGQRMFMNWPFLQEGQVVAVSDSLFKYEMMVVTPGTPARVISNPHAPQGLGHWKMKSERIEQYYSKRCGVITGNVDILLHVRPLKGLKRLESGAFVKDYEGPNKEVEQAVQMCLSEVISEDPRYLEREAPPLSEEFPDGSKIFFLGEHAYGVAAQVSATTNTTLSVILAFFPSELAENEKFKAVVNNRQQSRYYPSFKAAEQVGITGRALGKITSSFMVITSDNQKTNLGLSLKFEAKALKVIDYSRKEGRNWDYSQKAVDLLKEYKARNLSFLLPVFVADTGLVGNVP
;
A
#
# COMPACT_ATOMS: atom_id res chain seq x y z
N MET A 1 13.15 -11.87 -25.95
CA MET A 1 12.54 -10.93 -26.91
C MET A 1 12.56 -9.56 -26.27
N ILE A 2 13.16 -8.56 -26.93
CA ILE A 2 13.24 -7.18 -26.41
C ILE A 2 12.34 -6.32 -27.28
N VAL A 3 11.48 -5.51 -26.65
CA VAL A 3 10.57 -4.60 -27.36
C VAL A 3 11.15 -3.20 -27.33
N HIS A 4 11.28 -2.56 -28.50
CA HIS A 4 11.70 -1.17 -28.63
C HIS A 4 10.47 -0.30 -28.86
N ILE A 5 10.27 0.69 -28.00
CA ILE A 5 9.15 1.64 -28.09
C ILE A 5 9.58 2.82 -28.96
N GLN A 6 8.73 3.17 -29.92
CA GLN A 6 8.86 4.39 -30.71
C GLN A 6 8.04 5.49 -30.04
N ASN A 7 8.66 6.63 -29.74
CA ASN A 7 7.98 7.73 -29.07
C ASN A 7 7.15 8.55 -30.08
N PRO A 8 5.81 8.51 -30.04
CA PRO A 8 4.99 9.29 -30.97
C PRO A 8 4.99 10.80 -30.66
N TYR A 9 5.56 11.21 -29.52
CA TYR A 9 5.59 12.59 -29.04
C TYR A 9 6.96 13.26 -29.17
N GLU A 10 7.95 12.61 -29.80
CA GLU A 10 9.36 13.06 -29.81
C GLU A 10 9.57 14.49 -30.37
N ASN A 11 8.76 14.91 -31.35
CA ASN A 11 8.87 16.23 -31.98
C ASN A 11 7.84 17.26 -31.49
N LEU A 12 7.08 16.94 -30.43
CA LEU A 12 6.02 17.80 -29.91
C LEU A 12 6.51 18.56 -28.68
N LYS A 13 6.11 19.84 -28.57
CA LYS A 13 6.41 20.65 -27.39
C LYS A 13 5.60 20.16 -26.20
N THR A 14 6.22 20.13 -25.02
CA THR A 14 5.58 19.72 -23.76
C THR A 14 4.29 20.51 -23.49
N GLU A 15 4.28 21.81 -23.80
CA GLU A 15 3.11 22.68 -23.65
C GLU A 15 1.91 22.25 -24.50
N ASP A 16 2.15 21.84 -25.74
CA ASP A 16 1.09 21.44 -26.67
C ASP A 16 0.52 20.08 -26.27
N ILE A 17 1.39 19.18 -25.79
CA ILE A 17 0.99 17.91 -25.19
C ILE A 17 0.15 18.16 -23.93
N ALA A 18 0.60 19.05 -23.05
CA ALA A 18 -0.09 19.39 -21.81
C ALA A 18 -1.50 19.94 -22.07
N LYS A 19 -1.67 20.85 -23.04
CA LYS A 19 -2.99 21.38 -23.44
C LYS A 19 -3.94 20.30 -23.96
N LYS A 20 -3.41 19.29 -24.64
CA LYS A 20 -4.21 18.20 -25.21
C LYS A 20 -4.58 17.13 -24.18
N ILE A 21 -3.66 16.81 -23.27
CA ILE A 21 -3.74 15.61 -22.42
C ILE A 21 -4.24 15.92 -21.00
N ILE A 22 -3.96 17.09 -20.43
CA ILE A 22 -4.40 17.39 -19.06
C ILE A 22 -5.93 17.39 -18.98
N GLY A 23 -6.47 16.71 -17.97
CA GLY A 23 -7.90 16.51 -17.76
C GLY A 23 -8.47 15.29 -18.50
N GLN A 24 -7.75 14.75 -19.49
CA GLN A 24 -8.17 13.57 -20.23
C GLN A 24 -7.87 12.28 -19.48
N ARG A 25 -8.67 11.25 -19.78
CA ARG A 25 -8.38 9.88 -19.37
C ARG A 25 -7.30 9.29 -20.27
N MET A 26 -6.41 8.51 -19.67
CA MET A 26 -5.37 7.76 -20.37
C MET A 26 -5.15 6.41 -19.71
N PHE A 27 -4.59 5.48 -20.49
CA PHE A 27 -4.27 4.14 -20.05
C PHE A 27 -2.77 4.02 -19.82
N MET A 28 -2.39 3.74 -18.58
CA MET A 28 -1.01 3.59 -18.12
C MET A 28 -0.68 2.13 -17.82
N ASN A 29 0.57 1.84 -17.44
CA ASN A 29 1.05 0.51 -17.04
C ASN A 29 1.06 -0.53 -18.17
N TRP A 30 1.37 -0.13 -19.41
CA TRP A 30 1.58 -1.09 -20.50
C TRP A 30 2.54 -2.22 -20.07
N PRO A 31 2.25 -3.49 -20.38
CA PRO A 31 1.15 -3.99 -21.20
C PRO A 31 -0.18 -4.19 -20.45
N PHE A 32 -0.19 -4.13 -19.12
CA PHE A 32 -1.38 -4.31 -18.29
C PHE A 32 -2.07 -2.97 -18.04
N LEU A 33 -2.76 -2.51 -19.08
CA LEU A 33 -3.34 -1.19 -19.13
C LEU A 33 -4.32 -0.93 -17.97
N GLN A 34 -4.14 0.20 -17.30
CA GLN A 34 -5.02 0.71 -16.26
C GLN A 34 -5.41 2.14 -16.60
N GLU A 35 -6.71 2.46 -16.51
CA GLU A 35 -7.20 3.82 -16.72
C GLU A 35 -6.77 4.75 -15.58
N GLY A 36 -6.46 6.00 -15.92
CA GLY A 36 -6.22 7.08 -14.97
C GLY A 36 -6.46 8.43 -15.62
N GLN A 37 -6.67 9.46 -14.79
CA GLN A 37 -6.87 10.82 -15.25
C GLN A 37 -5.56 11.60 -15.17
N VAL A 38 -5.17 12.26 -16.26
CA VAL A 38 -3.95 13.08 -16.25
C VAL A 38 -4.25 14.42 -15.60
N VAL A 39 -3.48 14.76 -14.56
CA VAL A 39 -3.64 16.02 -13.83
C VAL A 39 -2.53 17.01 -14.11
N ALA A 40 -1.35 16.52 -14.48
CA ALA A 40 -0.23 17.36 -14.85
C ALA A 40 0.67 16.67 -15.86
N VAL A 41 1.47 17.46 -16.57
CA VAL A 41 2.56 17.00 -17.43
C VAL A 41 3.84 17.69 -16.98
N SER A 42 4.98 17.03 -16.98
CA SER A 42 6.25 17.69 -16.64
C SER A 42 7.37 17.24 -17.55
N ASP A 43 8.23 18.18 -17.88
CA ASP A 43 9.54 17.91 -18.47
C ASP A 43 10.64 18.15 -17.43
N SER A 44 11.88 18.12 -17.90
CA SER A 44 13.07 18.29 -17.06
C SER A 44 13.14 19.63 -16.32
N LEU A 45 12.43 20.67 -16.76
CA LEU A 45 12.52 22.04 -16.23
C LEU A 45 11.21 22.54 -15.60
N PHE A 46 10.06 22.16 -16.16
CA PHE A 46 8.75 22.68 -15.81
C PHE A 46 7.72 21.57 -15.53
N LYS A 47 6.78 21.88 -14.65
CA LYS A 47 5.52 21.14 -14.43
C LYS A 47 4.36 21.99 -14.94
N TYR A 48 3.57 21.42 -15.83
CA TYR A 48 2.39 21.98 -16.46
C TYR A 48 1.13 21.46 -15.77
N GLU A 49 0.32 22.37 -15.23
CA GLU A 49 -0.91 22.06 -14.51
C GLU A 49 -2.05 22.95 -15.00
N MET A 50 -3.28 22.44 -14.97
CA MET A 50 -4.46 23.30 -15.18
C MET A 50 -4.78 24.04 -13.89
N MET A 51 -4.71 25.36 -13.94
CA MET A 51 -5.06 26.24 -12.83
C MET A 51 -5.98 27.38 -13.29
N VAL A 52 -6.83 27.82 -12.37
CA VAL A 52 -7.66 29.02 -12.54
C VAL A 52 -6.88 30.19 -11.92
N VAL A 53 -6.33 31.06 -12.77
CA VAL A 53 -5.50 32.20 -12.35
C VAL A 53 -6.33 33.29 -11.68
N THR A 54 -7.59 33.44 -12.10
CA THR A 54 -8.50 34.46 -11.57
C THR A 54 -9.91 33.86 -11.41
N PRO A 55 -10.59 34.08 -10.28
CA PRO A 55 -11.96 33.63 -10.09
C PRO A 55 -12.86 34.07 -11.26
N GLY A 56 -13.53 33.12 -11.91
CA GLY A 56 -14.42 33.38 -13.07
C GLY A 56 -13.78 33.27 -14.45
N THR A 57 -12.48 33.01 -14.54
CA THR A 57 -11.81 32.73 -15.83
C THR A 57 -11.69 31.22 -16.10
N PRO A 58 -11.68 30.77 -17.37
CA PRO A 58 -11.50 29.36 -17.68
C PRO A 58 -10.11 28.90 -17.24
N ALA A 59 -10.02 27.64 -16.78
CA ALA A 59 -8.75 27.03 -16.42
C ALA A 59 -7.79 27.05 -17.63
N ARG A 60 -6.54 27.45 -17.38
CA ARG A 60 -5.48 27.45 -18.40
C ARG A 60 -4.32 26.59 -17.92
N VAL A 61 -3.59 26.02 -18.87
CA VAL A 61 -2.35 25.31 -18.57
C VAL A 61 -1.28 26.34 -18.22
N ILE A 62 -0.71 26.23 -17.03
CA ILE A 62 0.36 27.09 -16.53
C ILE A 62 1.63 26.26 -16.40
N SER A 63 2.75 26.84 -16.82
CA SER A 63 4.09 26.28 -16.62
C SER A 63 4.69 26.75 -15.29
N ASN A 64 4.90 25.83 -14.37
CA ASN A 64 5.56 26.08 -13.10
C ASN A 64 6.98 25.50 -13.15
N PRO A 65 8.05 26.31 -13.00
CA PRO A 65 9.41 25.78 -12.96
C PRO A 65 9.61 24.88 -11.74
N HIS A 66 10.36 23.80 -11.91
CA HIS A 66 10.73 22.94 -10.78
C HIS A 66 11.59 23.73 -9.78
N ALA A 67 11.41 23.44 -8.49
CA ALA A 67 12.36 23.89 -7.48
C ALA A 67 13.77 23.34 -7.79
N PRO A 68 14.86 23.96 -7.31
CA PRO A 68 16.22 23.50 -7.62
C PRO A 68 16.49 22.01 -7.31
N GLN A 69 15.91 21.49 -6.23
CA GLN A 69 15.98 20.06 -5.88
C GLN A 69 15.03 19.19 -6.74
N GLY A 70 13.97 19.78 -7.27
CA GLY A 70 12.95 19.13 -8.11
C GLY A 70 13.51 18.62 -9.44
N LEU A 71 14.53 19.29 -10.01
CA LEU A 71 15.21 18.85 -11.22
C LEU A 71 15.84 17.46 -11.05
N GLY A 72 16.54 17.25 -9.93
CA GLY A 72 17.14 15.95 -9.58
C GLY A 72 16.09 14.88 -9.29
N HIS A 73 15.01 15.25 -8.59
CA HIS A 73 13.90 14.32 -8.33
C HIS A 73 13.17 13.90 -9.61
N TRP A 74 12.95 14.82 -10.55
CA TRP A 74 12.34 14.51 -11.83
C TRP A 74 13.19 13.52 -12.62
N LYS A 75 14.50 13.77 -12.71
CA LYS A 75 15.44 12.87 -13.39
C LYS A 75 15.49 11.48 -12.76
N MET A 76 15.50 11.40 -11.44
CA MET A 76 15.43 10.11 -10.73
C MET A 76 14.13 9.35 -11.05
N LYS A 77 13.00 10.06 -11.18
CA LYS A 77 11.71 9.45 -11.53
C LYS A 77 11.69 8.93 -12.97
N SER A 78 12.22 9.69 -13.93
CA SER A 78 12.29 9.27 -15.33
C SER A 78 13.20 8.04 -15.50
N GLU A 79 14.40 8.06 -14.91
CA GLU A 79 15.33 6.92 -14.90
C GLU A 79 14.73 5.69 -14.21
N ARG A 80 13.97 5.87 -13.13
CA ARG A 80 13.29 4.76 -12.43
C ARG A 80 12.30 4.05 -13.35
N ILE A 81 11.54 4.80 -14.16
CA ILE A 81 10.57 4.22 -15.11
C ILE A 81 11.30 3.44 -16.20
N GLU A 82 12.35 4.03 -16.79
CA GLU A 82 13.19 3.36 -17.79
C GLU A 82 13.80 2.07 -17.24
N GLN A 83 14.39 2.11 -16.04
CA GLN A 83 15.00 0.96 -15.39
C GLN A 83 13.98 -0.14 -15.08
N TYR A 84 12.77 0.23 -14.64
CA TYR A 84 11.71 -0.74 -14.40
C TYR A 84 11.37 -1.50 -15.68
N TYR A 85 11.12 -0.79 -16.78
CA TYR A 85 10.78 -1.39 -18.06
C TYR A 85 11.93 -2.22 -18.65
N SER A 86 13.16 -1.69 -18.61
CA SER A 86 14.35 -2.38 -19.13
C SER A 86 14.68 -3.65 -18.34
N LYS A 87 14.73 -3.57 -17.00
CA LYS A 87 15.20 -4.66 -16.15
C LYS A 87 14.13 -5.69 -15.80
N ARG A 88 12.86 -5.28 -15.67
CA ARG A 88 11.77 -6.19 -15.27
C ARG A 88 10.87 -6.61 -16.41
N CYS A 89 10.71 -5.79 -17.45
CA CYS A 89 9.76 -6.05 -18.53
C CYS A 89 10.42 -6.42 -19.86
N GLY A 90 11.74 -6.22 -20.03
CA GLY A 90 12.42 -6.46 -21.31
C GLY A 90 12.03 -5.45 -22.38
N VAL A 91 11.71 -4.21 -21.99
CA VAL A 91 11.22 -3.13 -22.85
C VAL A 91 12.21 -1.97 -22.82
N ILE A 92 12.60 -1.50 -24.00
CA ILE A 92 13.44 -0.31 -24.17
C ILE A 92 12.51 0.84 -24.55
N THR A 93 12.26 1.74 -23.60
CA THR A 93 11.36 2.89 -23.74
C THR A 93 11.96 4.06 -24.50
N GLY A 94 13.28 4.05 -24.70
CA GLY A 94 14.05 5.24 -25.09
C GLY A 94 14.17 6.23 -23.93
N ASN A 95 14.72 7.41 -24.24
CA ASN A 95 14.83 8.51 -23.28
C ASN A 95 13.43 9.00 -22.87
N VAL A 96 13.25 9.29 -21.59
CA VAL A 96 11.98 9.76 -21.02
C VAL A 96 12.09 11.26 -20.75
N ASP A 97 11.73 12.06 -21.75
CA ASP A 97 11.79 13.52 -21.68
C ASP A 97 10.53 14.15 -21.06
N ILE A 98 9.41 13.42 -21.07
CA ILE A 98 8.11 13.91 -20.61
C ILE A 98 7.45 12.87 -19.70
N LEU A 99 7.09 13.32 -18.50
CA LEU A 99 6.34 12.55 -17.51
C LEU A 99 4.91 13.07 -17.40
N LEU A 100 3.95 12.15 -17.44
CA LEU A 100 2.56 12.37 -17.10
C LEU A 100 2.37 12.10 -15.61
N HIS A 101 1.68 13.00 -14.93
CA HIS A 101 1.22 12.79 -13.57
C HIS A 101 -0.24 12.39 -13.63
N VAL A 102 -0.50 11.14 -13.24
CA VAL A 102 -1.78 10.48 -13.45
C VAL A 102 -2.36 10.08 -12.11
N ARG A 103 -3.67 10.31 -11.93
CA ARG A 103 -4.44 9.77 -10.81
C ARG A 103 -5.09 8.48 -11.28
N PRO A 104 -4.67 7.31 -10.78
CA PRO A 104 -5.25 6.04 -11.19
C PRO A 104 -6.74 5.97 -10.89
N LEU A 105 -7.50 5.30 -11.76
CA LEU A 105 -8.89 4.99 -11.52
C LEU A 105 -9.01 4.04 -10.32
N LYS A 106 -9.78 4.44 -9.31
CA LYS A 106 -10.08 3.64 -8.12
C LYS A 106 -11.32 2.78 -8.33
N GLY A 107 -12.33 3.32 -9.00
CA GLY A 107 -13.59 2.64 -9.29
C GLY A 107 -14.70 3.61 -9.68
N LEU A 108 -15.94 3.27 -9.34
CA LEU A 108 -17.08 4.15 -9.50
C LEU A 108 -17.51 4.67 -8.13
N LYS A 109 -17.82 5.97 -8.04
CA LYS A 109 -18.50 6.57 -6.89
C LYS A 109 -19.95 6.85 -7.23
N ARG A 110 -20.83 6.64 -6.26
CA ARG A 110 -22.23 7.03 -6.35
C ARG A 110 -22.36 8.50 -5.97
N LEU A 111 -23.00 9.30 -6.82
CA LEU A 111 -23.37 10.68 -6.52
C LEU A 111 -24.69 10.73 -5.74
N GLU A 112 -24.99 11.90 -5.15
CA GLU A 112 -26.28 12.14 -4.48
C GLU A 112 -27.48 11.97 -5.42
N SER A 113 -27.29 12.20 -6.72
CA SER A 113 -28.29 11.93 -7.76
C SER A 113 -28.60 10.44 -7.95
N GLY A 114 -27.74 9.54 -7.48
CA GLY A 114 -27.81 8.09 -7.74
C GLY A 114 -26.95 7.62 -8.92
N ALA A 115 -26.36 8.54 -9.70
CA ALA A 115 -25.49 8.19 -10.82
C ALA A 115 -24.13 7.63 -10.34
N PHE A 116 -23.58 6.68 -11.10
CA PHE A 116 -22.24 6.15 -10.92
C PHE A 116 -21.27 6.83 -11.88
N VAL A 117 -20.31 7.56 -11.32
CA VAL A 117 -19.28 8.30 -12.05
C VAL A 117 -17.90 7.77 -11.66
N LYS A 118 -16.92 7.84 -12.56
CA LYS A 118 -15.54 7.42 -12.28
C LYS A 118 -14.96 8.18 -11.08
N ASP A 119 -14.37 7.43 -10.17
CA ASP A 119 -13.66 7.91 -9.01
C ASP A 119 -12.16 7.67 -9.20
N TYR A 120 -11.40 8.75 -9.22
CA TYR A 120 -9.94 8.73 -9.35
C TYR A 120 -9.30 8.92 -7.98
N GLU A 121 -8.12 8.35 -7.78
CA GLU A 121 -7.37 8.51 -6.55
C GLU A 121 -7.04 9.98 -6.24
N GLY A 122 -6.90 10.30 -4.95
CA GLY A 122 -6.60 11.67 -4.52
C GLY A 122 -5.15 12.11 -4.84
N PRO A 123 -4.80 13.39 -4.58
CA PRO A 123 -3.47 13.95 -4.87
C PRO A 123 -2.29 13.17 -4.23
N ASN A 124 -2.53 12.51 -3.09
CA ASN A 124 -1.50 11.77 -2.35
C ASN A 124 -1.06 10.46 -3.04
N LYS A 125 -1.80 10.00 -4.05
CA LYS A 125 -1.55 8.75 -4.78
C LYS A 125 -1.40 9.00 -6.29
N GLU A 126 -0.94 10.19 -6.65
CA GLU A 126 -0.50 10.52 -8.00
C GLU A 126 0.68 9.63 -8.39
N VAL A 127 0.65 9.07 -9.60
CA VAL A 127 1.69 8.20 -10.14
C VAL A 127 2.26 8.84 -11.40
N GLU A 128 3.58 8.82 -11.52
CA GLU A 128 4.26 9.32 -12.71
C GLU A 128 4.45 8.21 -13.75
N GLN A 129 4.19 8.53 -15.02
CA GLN A 129 4.42 7.63 -16.14
C GLN A 129 5.02 8.32 -17.36
N ALA A 130 5.81 7.59 -18.13
CA ALA A 130 6.39 8.09 -19.37
C ALA A 130 5.29 8.27 -20.42
N VAL A 131 5.24 9.43 -21.10
CA VAL A 131 4.18 9.74 -22.09
C VAL A 131 4.10 8.69 -23.20
N GLN A 132 5.24 8.19 -23.66
CA GLN A 132 5.33 7.19 -24.72
C GLN A 132 4.83 5.79 -24.30
N MET A 133 4.67 5.53 -23.01
CA MET A 133 4.19 4.26 -22.46
C MET A 133 2.69 4.28 -22.17
N CYS A 134 2.03 5.41 -22.39
CA CYS A 134 0.61 5.56 -22.13
C CYS A 134 -0.18 5.64 -23.45
N LEU A 135 -1.42 5.15 -23.41
CA LEU A 135 -2.33 5.12 -24.55
C LEU A 135 -3.53 6.03 -24.28
N SER A 136 -4.03 6.70 -25.31
CA SER A 136 -5.22 7.55 -25.20
C SER A 136 -6.51 6.72 -25.14
N GLU A 137 -6.58 5.64 -25.92
CA GLU A 137 -7.78 4.83 -26.10
C GLU A 137 -7.44 3.35 -26.16
N VAL A 138 -8.43 2.52 -25.80
CA VAL A 138 -8.36 1.06 -25.85
C VAL A 138 -9.61 0.55 -26.55
N ILE A 139 -9.46 -0.49 -27.36
CA ILE A 139 -10.56 -1.07 -28.15
C ILE A 139 -11.66 -1.66 -27.24
N SER A 140 -11.26 -2.30 -26.13
CA SER A 140 -12.17 -2.89 -25.16
C SER A 140 -11.97 -2.22 -23.81
N GLU A 141 -12.94 -1.39 -23.42
CA GLU A 141 -13.00 -0.86 -22.06
C GLU A 141 -13.48 -1.93 -21.06
N ASP A 142 -13.16 -1.71 -19.79
CA ASP A 142 -13.61 -2.61 -18.72
C ASP A 142 -15.07 -2.28 -18.33
N PRO A 143 -16.01 -3.23 -18.52
CA PRO A 143 -17.43 -2.99 -18.26
C PRO A 143 -17.73 -2.66 -16.79
N ARG A 144 -16.82 -2.98 -15.86
CA ARG A 144 -16.95 -2.68 -14.43
C ARG A 144 -16.85 -1.18 -14.11
N TYR A 145 -16.24 -0.40 -15.01
CA TYR A 145 -16.01 1.03 -14.82
C TYR A 145 -16.84 1.90 -15.76
N LEU A 146 -17.83 1.34 -16.43
CA LEU A 146 -18.76 2.11 -17.23
C LEU A 146 -19.65 2.97 -16.30
N GLU A 147 -19.67 4.26 -16.58
CA GLU A 147 -20.54 5.21 -15.89
C GLU A 147 -21.99 4.91 -16.19
N ARG A 148 -22.86 5.12 -15.20
CA ARG A 148 -24.29 4.82 -15.30
C ARG A 148 -25.08 5.97 -14.71
N GLU A 149 -26.12 6.37 -15.42
CA GLU A 149 -27.10 7.30 -14.87
C GLU A 149 -27.84 6.69 -13.69
N ALA A 150 -28.48 7.55 -12.89
CA ALA A 150 -29.25 7.13 -11.74
C ALA A 150 -30.43 6.24 -12.18
N PRO A 151 -30.44 4.94 -11.83
CA PRO A 151 -31.61 4.11 -12.08
C PRO A 151 -32.78 4.55 -11.19
N PRO A 152 -34.03 4.27 -11.59
CA PRO A 152 -35.19 4.42 -10.71
C PRO A 152 -35.01 3.60 -9.44
N LEU A 153 -35.50 4.11 -8.30
CA LEU A 153 -35.38 3.43 -7.00
C LEU A 153 -35.96 2.00 -7.02
N SER A 154 -37.03 1.76 -7.78
CA SER A 154 -37.66 0.43 -7.90
C SER A 154 -36.78 -0.60 -8.61
N GLU A 155 -35.91 -0.16 -9.52
CA GLU A 155 -34.95 -1.04 -10.21
C GLU A 155 -33.68 -1.24 -9.37
N GLU A 156 -33.26 -0.19 -8.67
CA GLU A 156 -32.07 -0.23 -7.82
C GLU A 156 -32.29 -1.07 -6.55
N PHE A 157 -33.46 -0.90 -5.93
CA PHE A 157 -33.85 -1.51 -4.67
C PHE A 157 -35.20 -2.23 -4.86
N PRO A 158 -35.21 -3.38 -5.55
CA PRO A 158 -36.44 -4.13 -5.73
C PRO A 158 -36.99 -4.61 -4.38
N ASP A 159 -38.31 -4.79 -4.33
CA ASP A 159 -39.00 -5.26 -3.13
C ASP A 159 -38.43 -6.61 -2.66
N GLY A 160 -38.20 -6.73 -1.37
CA GLY A 160 -37.56 -7.89 -0.76
C GLY A 160 -36.03 -7.91 -0.84
N SER A 161 -35.39 -6.92 -1.47
CA SER A 161 -33.92 -6.81 -1.48
C SER A 161 -33.36 -6.60 -0.08
N LYS A 162 -32.19 -7.20 0.17
CA LYS A 162 -31.47 -7.13 1.46
C LYS A 162 -30.44 -6.01 1.38
N ILE A 163 -30.51 -5.08 2.31
CA ILE A 163 -29.67 -3.88 2.37
C ILE A 163 -29.13 -3.67 3.78
N PHE A 164 -28.21 -2.73 3.95
CA PHE A 164 -27.76 -2.28 5.26
C PHE A 164 -28.27 -0.87 5.52
N PHE A 165 -28.79 -0.63 6.72
CA PHE A 165 -29.24 0.69 7.13
C PHE A 165 -28.06 1.51 7.66
N LEU A 166 -27.90 2.74 7.17
CA LEU A 166 -26.78 3.63 7.55
C LEU A 166 -27.23 4.84 8.38
N GLY A 167 -28.47 4.85 8.88
CA GLY A 167 -28.97 5.92 9.74
C GLY A 167 -28.53 5.77 11.21
N GLU A 168 -28.58 6.87 11.95
CA GLU A 168 -28.08 6.97 13.33
C GLU A 168 -28.66 5.92 14.29
N HIS A 169 -29.95 5.61 14.16
CA HIS A 169 -30.65 4.73 15.09
C HIS A 169 -30.34 3.24 14.95
N ALA A 170 -29.77 2.81 13.81
CA ALA A 170 -29.53 1.39 13.52
C ALA A 170 -28.39 1.19 12.50
N TYR A 171 -27.29 1.92 12.68
CA TYR A 171 -26.17 1.91 11.74
C TYR A 171 -25.57 0.51 11.57
N GLY A 172 -25.51 0.02 10.33
CA GLY A 172 -24.97 -1.28 9.97
C GLY A 172 -25.92 -2.46 10.18
N VAL A 173 -27.17 -2.23 10.59
CA VAL A 173 -28.17 -3.29 10.78
C VAL A 173 -28.69 -3.79 9.43
N ALA A 174 -28.88 -5.11 9.32
CA ALA A 174 -29.48 -5.72 8.15
C ALA A 174 -30.96 -5.33 8.03
N ALA A 175 -31.35 -4.91 6.83
CA ALA A 175 -32.68 -4.45 6.52
C ALA A 175 -33.20 -5.09 5.23
N GLN A 176 -34.51 -5.13 5.08
CA GLN A 176 -35.17 -5.60 3.87
C GLN A 176 -36.08 -4.51 3.32
N VAL A 177 -36.04 -4.29 2.01
CA VAL A 177 -36.95 -3.34 1.33
C VAL A 177 -38.35 -3.93 1.33
N SER A 178 -39.31 -3.21 1.93
CA SER A 178 -40.71 -3.63 1.99
C SER A 178 -41.53 -3.01 0.87
N ALA A 179 -41.29 -1.74 0.57
CA ALA A 179 -42.00 -1.02 -0.48
C ALA A 179 -41.16 0.16 -0.94
N THR A 180 -41.19 0.41 -2.25
CA THR A 180 -40.47 1.51 -2.89
C THR A 180 -41.45 2.54 -3.45
N THR A 181 -41.32 3.79 -3.02
CA THR A 181 -42.01 4.95 -3.64
C THR A 181 -41.02 5.65 -4.57
N ASN A 182 -41.51 6.57 -5.43
CA ASN A 182 -40.67 7.34 -6.35
C ASN A 182 -39.53 8.12 -5.66
N THR A 183 -39.66 8.45 -4.37
CA THR A 183 -38.69 9.27 -3.62
C THR A 183 -38.21 8.65 -2.32
N THR A 184 -38.92 7.66 -1.77
CA THR A 184 -38.63 7.11 -0.44
C THR A 184 -38.70 5.58 -0.44
N LEU A 185 -37.88 4.97 0.41
CA LEU A 185 -37.82 3.53 0.63
C LEU A 185 -38.39 3.21 2.02
N SER A 186 -39.34 2.28 2.07
CA SER A 186 -39.83 1.70 3.33
C SER A 186 -39.06 0.41 3.60
N VAL A 187 -38.40 0.34 4.75
CA VAL A 187 -37.48 -0.76 5.10
C VAL A 187 -37.87 -1.40 6.42
N ILE A 188 -37.74 -2.72 6.49
CA ILE A 188 -37.93 -3.51 7.71
C ILE A 188 -36.55 -3.81 8.28
N LEU A 189 -36.30 -3.35 9.51
CA LEU A 189 -35.05 -3.59 10.23
C LEU A 189 -35.14 -4.89 11.02
N ALA A 190 -34.13 -5.75 10.88
CA ALA A 190 -34.01 -6.98 11.67
C ALA A 190 -33.16 -6.71 12.91
N PHE A 191 -33.80 -6.51 14.06
CA PHE A 191 -33.11 -6.40 15.34
C PHE A 191 -33.03 -7.75 16.03
N PHE A 192 -31.82 -8.16 16.42
CA PHE A 192 -31.60 -9.34 17.24
C PHE A 192 -31.26 -8.91 18.68
N PRO A 193 -32.13 -9.15 19.67
CA PRO A 193 -31.87 -8.76 21.05
C PRO A 193 -30.56 -9.32 21.64
N SER A 194 -30.05 -10.42 21.10
CA SER A 194 -28.77 -11.03 21.50
C SER A 194 -27.54 -10.22 21.08
N GLU A 195 -27.60 -9.43 20.01
CA GLU A 195 -26.44 -8.69 19.48
C GLU A 195 -25.92 -7.64 20.46
N LEU A 196 -26.81 -6.96 21.19
CA LEU A 196 -26.41 -5.98 22.21
C LEU A 196 -25.59 -6.65 23.31
N ALA A 197 -26.08 -7.78 23.84
CA ALA A 197 -25.40 -8.53 24.88
C ALA A 197 -24.08 -9.13 24.38
N GLU A 198 -24.00 -9.58 23.13
CA GLU A 198 -22.76 -10.05 22.52
C GLU A 198 -21.73 -8.93 22.32
N ASN A 199 -22.16 -7.79 21.79
CA ASN A 199 -21.31 -6.62 21.60
C ASN A 199 -20.74 -6.11 22.93
N GLU A 200 -21.53 -6.12 24.01
CA GLU A 200 -21.05 -5.80 25.35
C GLU A 200 -20.01 -6.80 25.86
N LYS A 201 -20.22 -8.10 25.64
CA LYS A 201 -19.23 -9.14 25.97
C LYS A 201 -17.93 -8.94 25.20
N PHE A 202 -18.00 -8.67 23.90
CA PHE A 202 -16.80 -8.42 23.08
C PHE A 202 -16.07 -7.15 23.54
N LYS A 203 -16.79 -6.06 23.84
CA LYS A 203 -16.21 -4.84 24.42
C LYS A 203 -15.51 -5.13 25.75
N ALA A 204 -16.13 -5.91 26.63
CA ALA A 204 -15.52 -6.31 27.90
C ALA A 204 -14.22 -7.10 27.69
N VAL A 205 -14.20 -8.05 26.74
CA VAL A 205 -12.97 -8.80 26.40
C VAL A 205 -11.88 -7.89 25.87
N VAL A 206 -12.20 -6.92 24.99
CA VAL A 206 -11.23 -5.97 24.45
C VAL A 206 -10.70 -5.03 25.53
N ASN A 207 -11.57 -4.51 26.40
CA ASN A 207 -11.18 -3.62 27.50
C ASN A 207 -10.32 -4.34 28.54
N ASN A 208 -10.62 -5.61 28.82
CA ASN A 208 -9.86 -6.44 29.76
C ASN A 208 -8.60 -7.05 29.13
N ARG A 209 -8.36 -6.84 27.83
CA ARG A 209 -7.18 -7.35 27.15
C ARG A 209 -5.95 -6.60 27.64
N GLN A 210 -5.19 -7.22 28.53
CA GLN A 210 -3.89 -6.69 28.95
C GLN A 210 -2.99 -6.54 27.71
N GLN A 211 -2.62 -5.30 27.41
CA GLN A 211 -1.64 -5.02 26.37
C GLN A 211 -0.32 -5.66 26.79
N SER A 212 0.15 -6.63 26.01
CA SER A 212 1.47 -7.21 26.23
C SER A 212 2.51 -6.12 26.09
N ARG A 213 3.35 -5.94 27.12
CA ARG A 213 4.44 -4.99 27.07
C ARG A 213 5.50 -5.49 26.08
N TYR A 214 5.80 -4.66 25.10
CA TYR A 214 6.88 -4.90 24.14
C TYR A 214 8.09 -4.03 24.50
N TYR A 215 9.27 -4.60 24.30
CA TYR A 215 10.55 -3.96 24.55
C TYR A 215 11.32 -3.88 23.23
N PRO A 216 11.91 -2.72 22.92
CA PRO A 216 12.83 -2.61 21.80
C PRO A 216 13.97 -3.62 21.89
N SER A 217 14.45 -4.09 20.75
CA SER A 217 15.55 -5.06 20.65
C SER A 217 16.73 -4.79 21.59
N PHE A 218 17.17 -3.53 21.75
CA PHE A 218 18.26 -3.17 22.65
C PHE A 218 17.93 -3.41 24.13
N LYS A 219 16.71 -3.05 24.58
CA LYS A 219 16.26 -3.31 25.96
C LYS A 219 16.02 -4.80 26.22
N ALA A 220 15.49 -5.51 25.23
CA ALA A 220 15.32 -6.96 25.33
C ALA A 220 16.69 -7.67 25.44
N ALA A 221 17.69 -7.24 24.67
CA ALA A 221 19.06 -7.75 24.74
C ALA A 221 19.69 -7.50 26.12
N GLU A 222 19.52 -6.29 26.66
CA GLU A 222 19.98 -5.91 28.01
C GLU A 222 19.33 -6.78 29.10
N GLN A 223 18.01 -6.98 29.06
CA GLN A 223 17.29 -7.80 30.04
C GLN A 223 17.69 -9.28 30.03
N VAL A 224 18.10 -9.82 28.88
CA VAL A 224 18.62 -11.19 28.74
C VAL A 224 20.12 -11.24 29.05
N GLY A 225 20.81 -10.09 29.03
CA GLY A 225 22.26 -9.97 29.20
C GLY A 225 23.04 -10.55 28.02
N ILE A 226 22.65 -10.19 26.78
CA ILE A 226 23.30 -10.64 25.53
C ILE A 226 23.49 -9.44 24.60
N THR A 227 24.38 -9.57 23.60
CA THR A 227 24.55 -8.51 22.60
C THR A 227 23.33 -8.43 21.67
N GLY A 228 23.06 -7.25 21.10
CA GLY A 228 21.97 -7.09 20.14
C GLY A 228 22.11 -7.98 18.89
N ARG A 229 23.35 -8.29 18.50
CA ARG A 229 23.65 -9.20 17.38
C ARG A 229 23.36 -10.66 17.75
N ALA A 230 23.75 -11.11 18.94
CA ALA A 230 23.40 -12.44 19.45
C ALA A 230 21.87 -12.61 19.57
N LEU A 231 21.18 -11.61 20.13
CA LEU A 231 19.71 -11.58 20.16
C LEU A 231 19.16 -11.70 18.73
N GLY A 232 19.70 -10.94 17.79
CA GLY A 232 19.28 -10.95 16.40
C GLY A 232 19.43 -12.31 15.71
N LYS A 233 20.50 -13.05 16.01
CA LYS A 233 20.75 -14.40 15.49
C LYS A 233 19.83 -15.43 16.13
N ILE A 234 19.76 -15.47 17.46
CA ILE A 234 18.95 -16.44 18.23
C ILE A 234 17.46 -16.29 17.94
N THR A 235 16.97 -15.05 17.82
CA THR A 235 15.55 -14.80 17.51
C THR A 235 15.21 -15.05 16.04
N SER A 236 16.21 -15.16 15.16
CA SER A 236 16.03 -15.51 13.74
C SER A 236 16.20 -17.01 13.49
N SER A 237 16.19 -17.44 12.23
CA SER A 237 16.65 -18.79 11.87
C SER A 237 18.18 -18.83 11.90
N PHE A 238 18.74 -19.66 12.77
CA PHE A 238 20.18 -19.83 12.96
C PHE A 238 20.57 -21.26 12.60
N MET A 239 20.96 -21.47 11.35
CA MET A 239 21.37 -22.78 10.85
C MET A 239 22.83 -23.04 11.21
N VAL A 240 23.09 -24.18 11.83
CA VAL A 240 24.44 -24.68 12.11
C VAL A 240 24.63 -25.99 11.35
N ILE A 241 25.84 -26.21 10.84
CA ILE A 241 26.25 -27.48 10.23
C ILE A 241 26.89 -28.31 11.33
N THR A 242 26.28 -29.44 11.67
CA THR A 242 26.84 -30.39 12.64
C THR A 242 28.02 -31.15 12.02
N SER A 243 28.83 -31.82 12.84
CA SER A 243 29.92 -32.72 12.40
C SER A 243 29.50 -33.70 11.30
N ASP A 244 28.22 -34.10 11.32
CA ASP A 244 27.63 -35.07 10.40
C ASP A 244 27.19 -34.43 9.06
N ASN A 245 27.62 -33.20 8.78
CA ASN A 245 27.27 -32.38 7.63
C ASN A 245 25.75 -32.10 7.46
N GLN A 246 24.96 -32.32 8.51
CA GLN A 246 23.55 -32.00 8.55
C GLN A 246 23.33 -30.55 8.98
N LYS A 247 22.35 -29.88 8.35
CA LYS A 247 21.97 -28.50 8.66
C LYS A 247 20.83 -28.49 9.68
N THR A 248 21.09 -28.01 10.90
CA THR A 248 20.11 -27.96 11.98
C THR A 248 19.82 -26.52 12.38
N ASN A 249 18.55 -26.16 12.53
CA ASN A 249 18.15 -24.83 13.00
C ASN A 249 18.20 -24.77 14.53
N LEU A 250 19.07 -23.92 15.07
CA LEU A 250 19.21 -23.64 16.50
C LEU A 250 18.71 -22.24 16.86
N GLY A 251 18.01 -21.59 15.94
CA GLY A 251 17.32 -20.33 16.20
C GLY A 251 15.90 -20.58 16.73
N LEU A 252 15.43 -19.72 17.62
CA LEU A 252 14.06 -19.71 18.11
C LEU A 252 13.04 -19.28 17.05
N SER A 253 13.50 -18.76 15.90
CA SER A 253 12.64 -18.45 14.75
C SER A 253 11.44 -17.56 15.09
N LEU A 254 11.64 -16.60 16.00
CA LEU A 254 10.64 -15.63 16.42
C LEU A 254 10.44 -14.52 15.40
N LYS A 255 11.47 -14.19 14.61
CA LYS A 255 11.42 -13.19 13.53
C LYS A 255 11.97 -13.72 12.20
N PHE A 256 11.37 -13.26 11.09
CA PHE A 256 11.82 -13.57 9.74
C PHE A 256 11.84 -12.31 8.86
N GLU A 257 12.98 -11.61 8.85
CA GLU A 257 13.13 -10.35 8.09
C GLU A 257 12.92 -10.55 6.58
N ALA A 258 13.57 -11.56 5.99
CA ALA A 258 13.48 -11.83 4.55
C ALA A 258 12.08 -12.25 4.08
N LYS A 259 11.29 -12.85 4.97
CA LYS A 259 9.92 -13.29 4.66
C LYS A 259 8.85 -12.28 5.13
N ALA A 260 9.27 -11.20 5.79
CA ALA A 260 8.37 -10.26 6.47
C ALA A 260 7.37 -10.94 7.44
N LEU A 261 7.80 -12.00 8.14
CA LEU A 261 6.97 -12.74 9.10
C LEU A 261 7.43 -12.50 10.54
N LYS A 262 6.46 -12.59 11.46
CA LYS A 262 6.64 -12.47 12.91
C LYS A 262 5.84 -13.54 13.62
N VAL A 263 6.33 -14.00 14.77
CA VAL A 263 5.55 -14.86 15.67
C VAL A 263 4.71 -13.97 16.58
N ILE A 264 3.38 -14.17 16.55
CA ILE A 264 2.39 -13.43 17.34
C ILE A 264 2.70 -13.60 18.83
N ASP A 265 2.46 -12.56 19.63
CA ASP A 265 2.75 -12.50 21.07
C ASP A 265 4.21 -12.60 21.50
N TYR A 266 5.15 -12.87 20.59
CA TYR A 266 6.59 -12.93 20.88
C TYR A 266 7.37 -11.79 20.24
N SER A 267 7.05 -11.43 18.99
CA SER A 267 7.79 -10.43 18.23
C SER A 267 6.85 -9.46 17.50
N ARG A 268 7.30 -8.22 17.38
CA ARG A 268 6.64 -7.15 16.63
C ARG A 268 7.70 -6.41 15.84
N LYS A 269 7.31 -5.87 14.69
CA LYS A 269 8.13 -4.93 13.93
C LYS A 269 7.41 -3.59 13.91
N GLU A 270 8.09 -2.55 14.37
CA GLU A 270 7.62 -1.17 14.34
C GLU A 270 8.59 -0.34 13.50
N GLY A 271 8.13 0.07 12.32
CA GLY A 271 8.99 0.67 11.30
C GLY A 271 10.14 -0.25 10.92
N ARG A 272 11.38 0.18 11.23
CA ARG A 272 12.60 -0.55 10.92
C ARG A 272 13.06 -1.48 12.06
N ASN A 273 12.53 -1.30 13.27
CA ASN A 273 13.04 -1.97 14.47
C ASN A 273 12.17 -3.16 14.89
N TRP A 274 12.81 -4.15 15.49
CA TRP A 274 12.15 -5.31 16.08
C TRP A 274 11.99 -5.12 17.59
N ASP A 275 10.80 -5.43 18.07
CA ASP A 275 10.43 -5.41 19.47
C ASP A 275 10.00 -6.81 19.91
N TYR A 276 10.25 -7.12 21.18
CA TYR A 276 9.97 -8.44 21.77
C TYR A 276 9.09 -8.28 23.00
N SER A 277 8.14 -9.18 23.18
CA SER A 277 7.28 -9.19 24.36
C SER A 277 8.03 -9.70 25.59
N GLN A 278 7.43 -9.53 26.79
CA GLN A 278 7.96 -10.16 28.00
C GLN A 278 8.10 -11.68 27.86
N LYS A 279 7.12 -12.36 27.24
CA LYS A 279 7.16 -13.81 26.98
C LYS A 279 8.38 -14.21 26.16
N ALA A 280 8.75 -13.41 25.17
CA ALA A 280 9.95 -13.66 24.36
C ALA A 280 11.23 -13.46 25.17
N VAL A 281 11.29 -12.46 26.03
CA VAL A 281 12.43 -12.25 26.94
C VAL A 281 12.59 -13.44 27.90
N ASP A 282 11.49 -13.93 28.48
CA ASP A 282 11.53 -15.08 29.39
C ASP A 282 11.97 -16.35 28.68
N LEU A 283 11.45 -16.61 27.46
CA LEU A 283 11.89 -17.71 26.61
C LEU A 283 13.39 -17.60 26.26
N LEU A 284 13.87 -16.40 25.97
CA LEU A 284 15.29 -16.15 25.67
C LEU A 284 16.19 -16.39 26.88
N LYS A 285 15.75 -16.01 28.09
CA LYS A 285 16.45 -16.30 29.34
C LYS A 285 16.53 -17.81 29.59
N GLU A 286 15.42 -18.52 29.39
CA GLU A 286 15.39 -19.99 29.50
C GLU A 286 16.31 -20.66 28.47
N TYR A 287 16.25 -20.20 27.22
CA TYR A 287 17.11 -20.70 26.14
C TYR A 287 18.59 -20.50 26.44
N LYS A 288 18.96 -19.31 26.96
CA LYS A 288 20.33 -18.99 27.40
C LYS A 288 20.78 -19.89 28.56
N ALA A 289 19.92 -20.12 29.55
CA ALA A 289 20.25 -20.94 30.71
C ALA A 289 20.49 -22.41 30.36
N ARG A 290 19.67 -23.00 29.49
CA ARG A 290 19.78 -24.41 29.09
C ARG A 290 20.94 -24.69 28.15
N ASN A 291 21.30 -23.74 27.28
CA ASN A 291 22.26 -23.94 26.19
C ASN A 291 23.53 -23.08 26.33
N LEU A 292 23.88 -22.69 27.56
CA LEU A 292 24.99 -21.77 27.83
C LEU A 292 26.33 -22.29 27.30
N SER A 293 26.60 -23.59 27.40
CA SER A 293 27.83 -24.23 26.94
C SER A 293 28.01 -24.16 25.41
N PHE A 294 26.92 -24.32 24.65
CA PHE A 294 26.95 -24.36 23.19
C PHE A 294 26.90 -22.97 22.54
N LEU A 295 26.26 -22.01 23.19
CA LEU A 295 26.08 -20.65 22.66
C LEU A 295 27.14 -19.65 23.11
N LEU A 296 28.06 -20.05 24.00
CA LEU A 296 29.20 -19.24 24.44
C LEU A 296 29.95 -18.57 23.28
N PRO A 297 30.29 -19.24 22.16
CA PRO A 297 30.93 -18.58 21.02
C PRO A 297 30.07 -17.49 20.38
N VAL A 298 28.75 -17.68 20.32
CA VAL A 298 27.80 -16.70 19.78
C VAL A 298 27.62 -15.50 20.71
N PHE A 299 27.80 -15.69 22.01
CA PHE A 299 27.73 -14.64 23.03
C PHE A 299 29.06 -13.92 23.27
N VAL A 300 30.19 -14.60 23.08
CA VAL A 300 31.57 -14.11 23.36
C VAL A 300 32.26 -13.56 22.11
N ALA A 301 31.96 -14.06 20.90
CA ALA A 301 32.61 -13.57 19.67
C ALA A 301 32.35 -12.09 19.36
N ASP A 302 31.46 -11.42 20.09
CA ASP A 302 31.18 -9.99 19.94
C ASP A 302 31.76 -9.12 21.09
N THR A 303 32.40 -9.68 22.12
CA THR A 303 33.04 -8.88 23.20
C THR A 303 34.50 -8.51 22.92
N GLY A 304 35.04 -8.90 21.76
CA GLY A 304 36.40 -8.54 21.36
C GLY A 304 37.53 -9.17 22.20
N LEU A 305 37.21 -10.06 23.14
CA LEU A 305 38.20 -10.84 23.87
C LEU A 305 38.35 -12.20 23.20
N VAL A 306 39.27 -12.27 22.25
CA VAL A 306 39.82 -13.53 21.77
C VAL A 306 40.70 -14.10 22.89
N GLY A 307 40.06 -14.77 23.84
CA GLY A 307 40.73 -15.69 24.73
C GLY A 307 40.66 -17.08 24.12
N ASN A 308 41.80 -17.58 23.64
CA ASN A 308 41.97 -19.00 23.40
C ASN A 308 41.57 -19.75 24.67
N VAL A 309 40.61 -20.66 24.56
CA VAL A 309 40.34 -21.66 25.59
C VAL A 309 40.78 -23.01 25.02
N PRO A 310 41.56 -23.81 25.78
CA PRO A 310 42.14 -25.08 25.34
C PRO A 310 41.10 -26.15 24.99
#